data_AF-G3NGK3-F1
#
_entry.id   AF-G3NGK3-F1
#
_cell.length_a   1.000
_cell.length_b   1.000
_cell.length_c   1.000
_cell.angle_alpha   90.00
_cell.angle_beta   90.00
_cell.angle_gamma   90.00
#
_symmetry.space_group_name_H-M   'P 1'
#
loop_
_entity.id
_entity.type
_entity.pdbx_description
1 polymer ?
#
loop_
_entity_poly.entity_id
_entity_poly.type
_entity_poly.pdbx_seq_one_letter_code
_entity_poly.pdbx_strand_id
1 'polypeptide(L)'
;VPQPDYLEEDEDNDLIKPKKLVNPVKASKSHQELHRELMSSCKSSGVSVETKPELQRVLESRKRDQLIKQRKQEEEARRKISPLEAELLKRHQKLDELDKQQEKEQEENLKAPEFVKVKENLRRTSFHKEEKNEQ
;
A
#
# COMPACT_ATOMS: atom_id res chain seq x y z
N VAL A 1 75.04 68.05 -29.22
CA VAL A 1 75.02 66.64 -29.70
C VAL A 1 73.84 65.98 -29.01
N PRO A 2 72.97 65.23 -29.71
CA PRO A 2 71.76 64.64 -29.14
C PRO A 2 72.11 63.61 -28.06
N GLN A 3 71.21 63.38 -27.09
CA GLN A 3 71.35 62.27 -26.14
C GLN A 3 71.21 60.94 -26.90
N PRO A 4 72.00 59.92 -26.57
CA PRO A 4 71.82 58.62 -27.18
C PRO A 4 70.68 57.85 -26.49
N ASP A 5 69.70 57.43 -27.30
CA ASP A 5 68.74 56.39 -26.96
C ASP A 5 69.47 55.04 -26.98
N TYR A 6 69.91 54.57 -25.82
CA TYR A 6 70.30 53.16 -25.64
C TYR A 6 69.28 52.49 -24.73
N LEU A 7 68.18 52.11 -25.40
CA LEU A 7 67.54 50.81 -25.32
C LEU A 7 67.48 50.18 -23.92
N GLU A 8 66.30 50.31 -23.33
CA GLU A 8 65.67 49.32 -22.43
C GLU A 8 65.47 47.97 -23.16
N GLU A 9 66.50 47.44 -23.79
CA GLU A 9 66.44 46.13 -24.43
C GLU A 9 67.68 45.39 -23.95
N ASP A 10 67.49 44.56 -22.93
CA ASP A 10 68.15 43.25 -22.74
C ASP A 10 68.38 42.85 -21.28
N GLU A 11 68.06 43.68 -20.28
CA GLU A 11 68.07 43.19 -18.88
C GLU A 11 67.00 42.10 -18.64
N ASP A 12 65.91 42.10 -19.41
CA ASP A 12 64.82 41.11 -19.33
C ASP A 12 65.02 39.85 -20.20
N ASN A 13 66.03 39.84 -21.10
CA ASN A 13 66.29 38.71 -21.99
C ASN A 13 67.13 37.60 -21.32
N ASP A 14 67.87 37.94 -20.25
CA ASP A 14 68.69 36.98 -19.49
C ASP A 14 67.93 36.31 -18.31
N LEU A 15 66.68 36.71 -18.02
CA LEU A 15 65.87 36.05 -16.98
C LEU A 15 65.18 34.79 -17.50
N ILE A 16 65.46 33.64 -16.88
CA ILE A 16 64.72 32.40 -17.10
C ILE A 16 63.28 32.60 -16.63
N LYS A 17 62.36 32.82 -17.59
CA LYS A 17 60.93 32.92 -17.30
C LYS A 17 60.41 31.54 -16.89
N PRO A 18 59.70 31.41 -15.76
CA PRO A 18 59.15 30.13 -15.34
C PRO A 18 58.17 29.61 -16.41
N LYS A 19 58.52 28.47 -17.02
CA LYS A 19 57.65 27.80 -17.99
C LYS A 19 56.48 27.18 -17.25
N LYS A 20 55.26 27.52 -17.67
CA LYS A 20 54.05 26.85 -17.18
C LYS A 20 54.11 25.38 -17.58
N LEU A 21 54.28 24.50 -16.60
CA LEU A 21 54.27 23.06 -16.84
C LEU A 21 52.90 22.66 -17.36
N VAL A 22 52.87 21.97 -18.50
CA VAL A 22 51.61 21.45 -19.04
C VAL A 22 51.20 20.26 -18.19
N ASN A 23 49.96 20.29 -17.69
CA ASN A 23 49.42 19.19 -16.92
C ASN A 23 49.37 17.93 -17.82
N PRO A 24 50.07 16.83 -17.47
CA PRO A 24 50.13 15.63 -18.30
C PRO A 24 48.73 15.01 -18.58
N VAL A 25 47.79 15.15 -17.64
CA VAL A 25 46.38 14.72 -17.79
C VAL A 25 45.65 15.54 -18.85
N LYS A 26 45.98 16.84 -18.95
CA LYS A 26 45.42 17.74 -19.96
C LYS A 26 46.24 17.73 -21.27
N ALA A 27 47.49 17.30 -21.25
CA ALA A 27 48.26 17.10 -22.48
C ALA A 27 47.78 15.86 -23.25
N SER A 28 47.37 14.79 -22.54
CA SER A 28 46.90 13.55 -23.17
C SER A 28 45.45 13.66 -23.63
N LYS A 29 45.23 13.76 -24.94
CA LYS A 29 43.89 13.77 -25.54
C LYS A 29 43.12 12.47 -25.23
N SER A 30 43.78 11.31 -25.34
CA SER A 30 43.18 10.01 -25.02
C SER A 30 42.64 9.96 -23.59
N HIS A 31 43.39 10.48 -22.61
CA HIS A 31 42.93 10.51 -21.23
C HIS A 31 41.72 11.42 -21.03
N GLN A 32 41.71 12.59 -21.67
CA GLN A 32 40.56 13.49 -21.62
C GLN A 32 39.32 12.89 -22.29
N GLU A 33 39.50 12.18 -23.39
CA GLU A 33 38.41 11.50 -24.10
C GLU A 33 37.81 10.38 -23.27
N LEU A 34 38.65 9.55 -22.64
CA LEU A 34 38.19 8.54 -21.70
C LEU A 34 37.43 9.16 -20.51
N HIS A 35 37.94 10.24 -19.90
CA HIS A 35 37.24 10.91 -18.80
C HIS A 35 35.87 11.43 -19.24
N ARG A 36 35.80 12.05 -20.43
CA ARG A 36 34.53 12.53 -20.99
C ARG A 36 33.57 11.38 -21.25
N GLU A 37 34.04 10.27 -21.79
CA GLU A 37 33.23 9.08 -22.05
C GLU A 37 32.72 8.46 -20.75
N LEU A 38 33.56 8.31 -19.73
CA LEU A 38 33.17 7.82 -18.40
C LEU A 38 32.13 8.73 -17.73
N MET A 39 32.32 10.04 -17.82
CA MET A 39 31.33 10.99 -17.28
C MET A 39 30.02 10.94 -18.08
N SER A 40 30.08 10.76 -19.40
CA SER A 40 28.89 10.68 -20.25
C SER A 40 28.19 9.35 -20.10
N SER A 41 28.92 8.25 -19.90
CA SER A 41 28.36 6.95 -19.62
C SER A 41 27.71 6.97 -18.25
N CYS A 42 28.38 7.37 -17.17
CA CYS A 42 27.78 7.46 -15.84
C CYS A 42 26.57 8.41 -15.74
N LYS A 43 26.53 9.48 -16.55
CA LYS A 43 25.45 10.49 -16.49
C LYS A 43 24.28 10.20 -17.43
N SER A 44 24.57 9.77 -18.66
CA SER A 44 23.56 9.54 -19.71
C SER A 44 23.08 8.10 -19.76
N SER A 45 23.93 7.15 -19.35
CA SER A 45 23.60 5.76 -19.18
C SER A 45 23.61 5.48 -17.68
N GLY A 46 22.45 5.32 -17.05
CA GLY A 46 22.36 4.88 -15.65
C GLY A 46 22.93 3.47 -15.40
N VAL A 47 23.97 3.05 -16.13
CA VAL A 47 24.72 1.81 -16.04
C VAL A 47 25.71 1.92 -14.88
N SER A 48 25.12 2.05 -13.69
CA SER A 48 25.32 0.96 -12.73
C SER A 48 24.76 -0.28 -13.41
N VAL A 49 25.66 -1.12 -13.93
CA VAL A 49 25.29 -2.47 -14.38
C VAL A 49 24.54 -3.14 -13.23
N GLU A 50 23.26 -3.40 -13.44
CA GLU A 50 22.39 -4.31 -12.69
C GLU A 50 22.57 -4.38 -11.18
N THR A 51 21.95 -3.42 -10.51
CA THR A 51 21.11 -3.58 -9.32
C THR A 51 20.94 -2.16 -8.82
N LYS A 52 19.72 -1.75 -8.46
CA LYS A 52 19.60 -0.59 -7.58
C LYS A 52 20.58 -0.81 -6.41
N PRO A 53 21.42 0.18 -6.04
CA PRO A 53 22.35 0.00 -4.94
C PRO A 53 21.58 -0.54 -3.74
N GLU A 54 22.18 -1.47 -2.99
CA GLU A 54 21.53 -2.19 -1.87
C GLU A 54 20.65 -1.25 -1.03
N LEU A 55 21.21 -0.10 -0.68
CA LEU A 55 20.53 0.95 0.07
C LEU A 55 19.23 1.43 -0.59
N GLN A 56 19.23 1.69 -1.89
CA GLN A 56 18.01 2.12 -2.60
C GLN A 56 16.96 1.01 -2.63
N ARG A 57 17.34 -0.25 -2.85
CA ARG A 57 16.38 -1.38 -2.77
C ARG A 57 15.79 -1.52 -1.39
N VAL A 58 16.64 -1.42 -0.36
CA VAL A 58 16.21 -1.49 1.04
C VAL A 58 15.26 -0.34 1.38
N LEU A 59 15.56 0.88 0.95
CA LEU A 59 14.69 2.04 1.17
C LEU A 59 13.35 1.91 0.44
N GLU A 60 13.35 1.46 -0.81
CA GLU A 60 12.12 1.21 -1.56
C GLU A 60 11.30 0.06 -0.98
N SER A 61 11.95 -1.04 -0.56
CA SER A 61 11.30 -2.14 0.16
C SER A 61 10.66 -1.63 1.43
N ARG A 62 11.43 -0.92 2.27
CA ARG A 62 10.92 -0.32 3.51
C ARG A 62 9.72 0.58 3.26
N LYS A 63 9.74 1.40 2.22
CA LYS A 63 8.62 2.27 1.85
C LYS A 63 7.38 1.45 1.44
N ARG A 64 7.56 0.39 0.64
CA ARG A 64 6.47 -0.53 0.27
C ARG A 64 5.91 -1.25 1.50
N ASP A 65 6.78 -1.77 2.35
CA ASP A 65 6.40 -2.50 3.56
C ASP A 65 5.64 -1.61 4.55
N GLN A 66 6.04 -0.35 4.69
CA GLN A 66 5.29 0.63 5.49
C GLN A 66 3.88 0.88 4.92
N LEU A 67 3.75 1.05 3.60
CA LEU A 67 2.45 1.25 2.97
C LEU A 67 1.54 0.03 3.14
N ILE A 68 2.10 -1.18 2.95
CA ILE A 68 1.37 -2.44 3.16
C ILE A 68 0.93 -2.56 4.62
N LYS A 69 1.82 -2.25 5.58
CA LYS A 69 1.49 -2.28 7.02
C LYS A 69 0.38 -1.30 7.37
N GLN A 70 0.41 -0.08 6.84
CA GLN A 70 -0.66 0.91 7.06
C GLN A 70 -1.99 0.42 6.49
N ARG A 71 -2.00 -0.06 5.24
CA ARG A 71 -3.22 -0.63 4.63
C ARG A 71 -3.76 -1.81 5.41
N LYS A 72 -2.88 -2.71 5.87
CA LYS A 72 -3.28 -3.86 6.69
C LYS A 72 -3.85 -3.42 8.04
N GLN A 73 -3.29 -2.40 8.68
CA GLN A 73 -3.84 -1.85 9.93
C GLN A 73 -5.20 -1.19 9.72
N GLU A 74 -5.38 -0.44 8.64
CA GLU A 74 -6.68 0.13 8.28
C GLU A 74 -7.70 -0.97 7.97
N GLU A 75 -7.31 -1.95 7.18
CA GLU A 75 -8.15 -3.10 6.86
C GLU A 75 -8.46 -3.92 8.11
N GLU A 76 -7.51 -4.13 9.01
CA GLU A 76 -7.75 -4.81 10.29
C GLU A 76 -8.64 -3.97 11.20
N ALA A 77 -8.53 -2.64 11.19
CA ALA A 77 -9.46 -1.76 11.91
C ALA A 77 -10.86 -1.79 11.32
N ARG A 78 -11.00 -1.95 9.99
CA ARG A 78 -12.29 -2.13 9.30
C ARG A 78 -12.85 -3.55 9.47
N ARG A 79 -11.99 -4.57 9.43
CA ARG A 79 -12.32 -6.01 9.56
C ARG A 79 -12.48 -6.45 11.00
N LYS A 80 -11.96 -5.69 11.97
CA LYS A 80 -12.52 -5.64 13.31
C LYS A 80 -13.89 -5.00 13.15
N ILE A 81 -14.81 -5.80 12.63
CA ILE A 81 -16.24 -5.58 12.65
C ILE A 81 -16.53 -4.94 14.01
N SER A 82 -17.06 -3.72 13.99
CA SER A 82 -17.39 -3.02 15.23
C SER A 82 -18.17 -4.00 16.13
N PRO A 83 -17.97 -4.05 17.46
CA PRO A 83 -18.76 -4.93 18.32
C PRO A 83 -20.27 -4.87 18.02
N LEU A 84 -20.76 -3.69 17.63
CA LEU A 84 -22.11 -3.47 17.14
C LEU A 84 -22.42 -4.18 15.81
N GLU A 85 -21.55 -4.08 14.82
CA GLU A 85 -21.74 -4.72 13.50
C GLU A 85 -21.72 -6.25 13.61
N ALA A 86 -20.93 -6.81 14.53
CA ALA A 86 -20.91 -8.25 14.78
C ALA A 86 -22.22 -8.71 15.41
N GLU A 87 -22.76 -7.92 16.34
CA GLU A 87 -24.04 -8.19 16.97
C GLU A 87 -25.21 -8.03 15.98
N LEU A 88 -25.15 -7.02 15.09
CA LEU A 88 -26.12 -6.85 14.01
C LEU A 88 -26.14 -8.06 13.07
N LEU A 89 -24.96 -8.57 12.68
CA LEU A 89 -24.87 -9.76 11.84
C LEU A 89 -25.46 -11.00 12.52
N LYS A 90 -25.15 -11.21 13.81
CA LYS A 90 -25.75 -12.30 14.59
C LYS A 90 -27.25 -12.18 14.70
N ARG A 91 -27.76 -10.97 14.97
CA ARG A 91 -29.20 -10.70 15.05
C ARG A 91 -29.89 -10.96 13.72
N HIS A 92 -29.28 -10.53 12.61
CA HIS A 92 -29.80 -10.79 11.27
C HIS A 92 -29.88 -12.29 10.98
N GLN A 93 -28.81 -13.05 11.24
CA GLN A 93 -28.81 -14.51 11.07
C GLN A 93 -29.89 -15.19 11.90
N LYS A 94 -30.09 -14.77 13.15
CA LYS A 94 -31.12 -15.32 14.03
C LYS A 94 -32.54 -15.02 13.54
N LEU A 95 -32.77 -13.82 13.00
CA LEU A 95 -34.06 -13.46 12.41
C LEU A 95 -34.34 -14.29 11.15
N ASP A 96 -33.35 -14.42 10.26
CA ASP A 96 -33.46 -15.26 9.07
C ASP A 96 -33.77 -16.73 9.39
N GLU A 97 -33.19 -17.27 10.47
CA GLU A 97 -33.50 -18.63 10.95
C GLU A 97 -34.93 -18.76 11.49
N LEU A 98 -35.40 -17.77 12.25
CA LEU A 98 -36.77 -17.74 12.78
C LEU A 98 -37.80 -17.64 11.66
N ASP A 99 -37.57 -16.76 10.69
CA ASP A 99 -38.47 -16.59 9.54
C ASP A 99 -38.59 -17.90 8.75
N LYS A 100 -37.47 -18.59 8.52
CA LYS A 100 -37.45 -19.91 7.88
C LYS A 100 -38.17 -20.98 8.71
N GLN A 101 -38.05 -20.95 10.04
CA GLN A 101 -38.77 -21.89 10.91
C GLN A 101 -40.27 -21.64 10.88
N GLN A 102 -40.68 -20.37 10.92
CA GLN A 102 -42.08 -19.99 10.86
C GLN A 102 -42.70 -20.36 9.51
N GLU A 103 -41.99 -20.14 8.41
CA GLU A 103 -42.44 -20.55 7.07
C GLU A 103 -42.64 -22.08 7.00
N LYS A 104 -41.71 -22.86 7.55
CA LYS A 104 -41.84 -24.33 7.63
C LYS A 104 -43.02 -24.75 8.51
N GLU A 105 -43.21 -24.14 9.67
CA GLU A 105 -44.34 -24.46 10.54
C GLU A 105 -45.68 -24.13 9.88
N GLN A 106 -45.76 -23.00 9.16
CA GLN A 106 -46.94 -22.66 8.37
C GLN A 106 -47.18 -23.70 7.27
N GLU A 107 -46.16 -24.10 6.53
CA GLU A 107 -46.26 -25.14 5.49
C GLU A 107 -46.74 -26.48 6.08
N GLU A 108 -46.16 -26.90 7.21
CA GLU A 108 -46.56 -28.11 7.92
C GLU A 108 -47.99 -28.01 8.45
N ASN A 109 -48.41 -26.85 8.95
CA ASN A 109 -49.77 -26.62 9.43
C ASN A 109 -50.80 -26.68 8.28
N LEU A 110 -50.47 -26.10 7.12
CA LEU A 110 -51.30 -26.19 5.91
C LEU A 110 -51.44 -27.64 5.44
N LYS A 111 -50.36 -28.42 5.55
CA LYS A 111 -50.33 -29.86 5.22
C LYS A 111 -51.00 -30.74 6.28
N ALA A 112 -51.25 -30.23 7.48
CA ALA A 112 -51.84 -31.00 8.56
C ALA A 112 -53.30 -31.42 8.23
N PRO A 113 -53.73 -32.63 8.63
CA PRO A 113 -55.11 -33.08 8.43
C PRO A 113 -56.14 -32.19 9.14
N GLU A 114 -57.33 -32.06 8.57
CA GLU A 114 -58.42 -31.20 9.09
C GLU A 114 -58.79 -31.50 10.55
N PHE A 115 -58.80 -32.77 10.97
CA PHE A 115 -59.14 -33.13 12.35
C PHE A 115 -58.13 -32.59 13.38
N VAL A 116 -56.89 -32.32 12.99
CA VAL A 116 -55.87 -31.70 13.85
C VAL A 116 -56.15 -30.21 14.00
N LYS A 117 -56.57 -29.53 12.93
CA LYS A 117 -56.90 -28.09 12.93
C LYS A 117 -58.09 -27.77 13.85
N VAL A 118 -59.06 -28.67 13.94
CA VAL A 118 -60.26 -28.48 14.79
C VAL A 118 -60.08 -28.90 16.26
N LYS A 119 -58.92 -29.46 16.64
CA LYS A 119 -58.68 -29.97 18.00
C LYS A 119 -58.73 -28.88 19.07
N GLU A 120 -58.27 -27.66 18.77
CA GLU A 120 -58.36 -26.53 19.73
C GLU A 120 -59.82 -26.10 19.96
N ASN A 121 -60.62 -26.03 18.89
CA ASN A 121 -62.06 -25.72 18.99
C ASN A 121 -62.79 -26.76 19.84
N LEU A 122 -62.47 -28.05 19.65
CA LEU A 122 -63.02 -29.12 20.47
C LEU A 122 -62.62 -28.97 21.95
N ARG A 123 -61.35 -28.66 22.23
CA ARG A 123 -60.83 -28.46 23.58
C ARG A 123 -61.48 -27.26 24.30
N ARG A 124 -61.78 -26.18 23.59
CA ARG A 124 -62.51 -25.02 24.17
C ARG A 124 -63.93 -25.39 24.57
N THR A 125 -64.63 -26.21 23.77
CA THR A 125 -65.99 -26.64 24.10
C THR A 125 -66.08 -27.66 25.25
N SER A 126 -65.01 -28.44 25.52
CA SER A 126 -65.01 -29.40 26.63
C SER A 126 -64.95 -28.72 28.00
N PHE A 127 -64.27 -27.56 28.13
CA PHE A 127 -64.21 -26.81 29.40
C PHE A 127 -65.57 -26.20 29.79
N HIS A 128 -66.42 -25.83 28.84
CA HIS A 128 -67.78 -25.35 29.14
C HIS A 128 -68.74 -26.45 29.60
N LYS A 129 -68.35 -27.73 29.52
CA LYS A 129 -69.16 -28.83 30.05
C LYS A 129 -68.89 -29.08 31.53
N GLU A 130 -67.73 -28.72 32.05
CA GLU A 130 -67.35 -28.94 33.45
C GLU A 130 -67.91 -27.86 34.39
N GLU A 131 -68.02 -26.59 33.96
CA GLU A 131 -68.62 -25.51 34.77
C GLU A 131 -70.11 -25.68 35.10
N LYS A 132 -70.83 -26.56 34.39
CA LYS A 132 -72.25 -26.84 34.68
C LYS A 132 -72.49 -27.98 35.67
N ASN A 133 -71.44 -28.67 36.14
CA ASN A 133 -71.55 -29.78 37.09
C ASN A 133 -71.15 -29.41 38.53
N GLU A 134 -70.80 -28.14 38.81
CA GLU A 134 -70.47 -27.63 40.16
C GLU A 134 -71.54 -26.66 40.73
N GLN A 135 -72.77 -26.67 40.22
CA GLN A 135 -73.92 -25.96 40.81
C GLN A 135 -75.03 -26.91 41.25
#